data_AF-A0A7R9CJ30-F1
#
_entry.id   AF-A0A7R9CJ30-F1
#
_cell.length_a   1.000
_cell.length_b   1.000
_cell.length_c   1.000
_cell.angle_alpha   90.00
_cell.angle_beta   90.00
_cell.angle_gamma   90.00
#
_symmetry.space_group_name_H-M   'P 1'
#
loop_
_entity.id
_entity.type
_entity.pdbx_description
1 polymer ?
#
loop_
_entity_poly.entity_id
_entity_poly.type
_entity_poly.pdbx_seq_one_letter_code
_entity_poly.pdbx_strand_id
1 'polypeptide(L)'
;WLVRSMDDPTLQGWVPASVLERSDGEELTKHSELSRPEVAQSRREAAVRELVETEEEFGRDLQQVVERYQKPLDNTSVPHVVRENRDVIFSNFKQIADFHNT
;
A
#
# COMPACT_ATOMS: atom_id res chain seq x y z
N TRP A 1 6.09 29.30 25.44
CA TRP A 1 6.04 30.56 24.69
C TRP A 1 6.06 31.74 25.63
N LEU A 2 6.84 32.78 25.32
CA LEU A 2 6.81 34.02 26.07
C LEU A 2 5.60 34.83 25.60
N VAL A 3 4.70 35.19 26.51
CA VAL A 3 3.52 36.02 26.24
C VAL A 3 3.59 37.32 27.03
N ARG A 4 3.01 38.39 26.49
CA ARG A 4 3.03 39.74 27.07
C ARG A 4 1.63 40.35 27.04
N SER A 5 1.23 41.01 28.13
CA SER A 5 -0.04 41.74 28.19
C SER A 5 -0.05 42.91 27.21
N MET A 6 -1.20 43.19 26.59
CA MET A 6 -1.35 44.29 25.63
C MET A 6 -1.55 45.64 26.32
N ASP A 7 -2.15 45.65 27.51
CA ASP A 7 -2.44 46.87 28.28
C ASP A 7 -1.25 47.33 29.14
N ASP A 8 -0.40 46.37 29.54
CA ASP A 8 0.83 46.65 30.29
C ASP A 8 2.00 45.80 29.75
N PRO A 9 2.91 46.40 28.96
CA PRO A 9 4.00 45.67 28.33
C PRO A 9 5.08 45.20 29.30
N THR A 10 5.04 45.62 30.58
CA THR A 10 5.95 45.14 31.62
C THR A 10 5.54 43.77 32.17
N LEU A 11 4.28 43.39 31.97
CA LEU A 11 3.75 42.09 32.36
C LEU A 11 3.98 41.07 31.25
N GLN A 12 5.08 40.32 31.37
CA GLN A 12 5.41 39.20 30.48
C GLN A 12 5.75 37.94 31.27
N GLY A 13 5.40 36.78 30.72
CA GLY A 13 5.57 35.49 31.38
C GLY A 13 5.64 34.32 30.41
N TRP A 14 6.20 33.21 30.87
CA TRP A 14 6.30 31.99 30.10
C TRP A 14 5.03 31.15 30.28
N VAL A 15 4.38 30.83 29.17
CA VAL A 15 3.18 29.98 29.15
C VAL A 15 3.47 28.74 28.29
N PRO A 16 3.17 27.52 28.77
CA PRO A 16 3.28 26.30 27.97
C PRO A 16 2.46 26.39 26.67
N ALA A 17 2.96 25.79 25.59
CA ALA A 17 2.29 25.81 24.27
C ALA A 17 0.84 25.29 24.33
N SER A 18 0.61 24.26 25.13
CA SER A 18 -0.69 23.61 25.33
C SER A 18 -1.80 24.53 25.85
N VAL A 19 -1.48 25.69 26.43
CA VAL A 19 -2.47 26.67 26.90
C VAL A 19 -2.86 27.65 25.78
N LEU A 20 -2.01 27.81 24.77
CA LEU A 20 -2.18 28.71 23.63
C LEU A 20 -2.70 27.99 22.38
N GLU A 21 -2.56 26.66 22.33
CA GLU A 21 -3.22 25.81 21.36
C GLU A 21 -4.72 26.03 21.48
N ARG A 22 -5.28 26.81 20.54
CA ARG A 22 -6.72 26.84 20.32
C ARG A 22 -7.09 25.39 20.07
N SER A 23 -8.20 24.93 20.65
CA SER A 23 -8.68 23.59 20.39
C SER A 23 -9.02 23.52 18.90
N ASP A 24 -8.07 23.05 18.10
CA ASP A 24 -8.23 22.74 16.71
C ASP A 24 -9.19 21.54 16.68
N GLY A 25 -10.48 21.85 16.75
CA GLY A 25 -11.56 20.87 16.68
C GLY A 25 -11.48 20.01 15.43
N GLU A 26 -10.59 20.30 14.48
CA GLU A 26 -10.31 19.57 13.25
C GLU A 26 -9.41 18.33 13.45
N GLU A 27 -8.52 18.29 14.45
CA GLU A 27 -7.69 17.10 14.71
C GLU A 27 -8.41 16.06 15.57
N LEU A 28 -9.16 16.50 16.61
CA LEU A 28 -10.01 15.59 17.39
C LEU A 28 -11.16 15.02 16.56
N THR A 29 -11.76 15.81 15.66
CA THR A 29 -12.85 15.32 14.79
C THR A 29 -12.36 14.29 13.80
N LYS A 30 -11.23 14.52 13.10
CA LYS A 30 -10.64 13.51 12.20
C LYS A 30 -10.30 12.22 12.94
N HIS A 31 -9.60 12.29 14.08
CA HIS A 31 -9.32 11.08 14.87
C HIS A 31 -10.59 10.37 15.35
N SER A 32 -11.62 11.13 15.75
CA SER A 32 -12.91 10.57 16.18
C SER A 32 -13.69 9.92 15.03
N GLU A 33 -13.69 10.52 13.84
CA GLU A 33 -14.36 10.01 12.63
C GLU A 33 -13.65 8.78 12.07
N LEU A 34 -12.32 8.77 12.09
CA LEU A 34 -11.49 7.60 11.77
C LEU A 34 -11.67 6.43 12.75
N SER A 35 -12.00 6.73 14.01
CA SER A 35 -12.22 5.73 15.07
C SER A 35 -13.67 5.22 15.15
N ARG A 36 -14.57 5.74 14.32
CA ARG A 36 -15.92 5.19 14.22
C ARG A 36 -15.83 3.75 13.71
N PRO A 37 -16.42 2.76 14.41
CA PRO A 37 -16.30 1.36 14.03
C PRO A 37 -16.78 1.09 12.59
N GLU A 38 -17.77 1.84 12.11
CA GLU A 38 -18.26 1.79 10.73
C GLU A 38 -17.19 2.21 9.69
N VAL A 39 -16.43 3.28 9.95
CA VAL A 39 -15.38 3.77 9.04
C VAL A 39 -14.20 2.80 9.02
N ALA A 40 -13.82 2.26 10.18
CA ALA A 40 -12.79 1.23 10.28
C ALA A 40 -13.18 -0.06 9.53
N GLN A 41 -14.46 -0.47 9.65
CA GLN A 41 -15.00 -1.61 8.94
C GLN A 41 -15.01 -1.38 7.42
N SER A 42 -15.52 -0.25 6.94
CA SER A 42 -15.53 0.05 5.50
C SER A 42 -14.13 0.12 4.90
N ARG A 43 -13.14 0.64 5.64
CA ARG A 43 -11.73 0.63 5.19
C ARG A 43 -11.16 -0.77 5.09
N ARG A 44 -11.46 -1.63 6.08
CA ARG A 44 -11.06 -3.04 6.03
C ARG A 44 -11.67 -3.75 4.82
N GLU A 45 -12.96 -3.53 4.55
CA GLU A 45 -13.65 -4.09 3.40
C GLU A 45 -13.06 -3.59 2.07
N ALA A 46 -12.74 -2.29 1.98
CA ALA A 46 -12.09 -1.72 0.80
C ALA A 46 -10.71 -2.32 0.55
N ALA A 47 -9.86 -2.43 1.59
CA ALA A 47 -8.54 -3.02 1.45
C ALA A 47 -8.59 -4.51 1.08
N VAL A 48 -9.56 -5.27 1.63
CA VAL A 48 -9.76 -6.68 1.24
C VAL A 48 -10.23 -6.79 -0.21
N ARG A 49 -11.14 -5.91 -0.65
CA ARG A 49 -11.60 -5.89 -2.04
C ARG A 49 -10.45 -5.58 -3.00
N GLU A 50 -9.68 -4.54 -2.72
CA GLU A 50 -8.51 -4.17 -3.51
C GLU A 50 -7.49 -5.32 -3.57
N LEU A 51 -7.25 -6.00 -2.45
CA LEU A 51 -6.37 -7.16 -2.42
C LEU A 51 -6.87 -8.29 -3.34
N VAL A 52 -8.17 -8.59 -3.32
CA VAL A 52 -8.75 -9.62 -4.19
C VAL A 52 -8.64 -9.22 -5.66
N GLU A 53 -8.99 -7.99 -6.01
CA GLU A 53 -8.94 -7.50 -7.39
C GLU A 53 -7.52 -7.52 -7.97
N THR A 54 -6.54 -7.07 -7.17
CA THR A 54 -5.13 -7.06 -7.56
C THR A 54 -4.53 -8.46 -7.61
N GLU A 55 -4.95 -9.37 -6.73
CA GLU A 55 -4.54 -10.77 -6.76
C GLU A 55 -5.05 -11.49 -8.01
N GLU A 56 -6.31 -11.26 -8.39
CA GLU A 56 -6.86 -11.82 -9.63
C GLU A 56 -6.11 -11.32 -10.87
N GLU A 57 -5.71 -10.05 -10.90
CA GLU A 57 -4.89 -9.48 -11.98
C GLU A 57 -3.50 -10.10 -12.02
N PHE A 58 -2.85 -10.19 -10.86
CA PHE A 58 -1.55 -10.83 -10.73
C PHE A 58 -1.58 -12.29 -11.20
N GLY A 59 -2.59 -13.07 -10.81
CA GLY A 59 -2.79 -14.45 -11.27
C GLY A 59 -2.94 -14.55 -12.79
N ARG A 60 -3.71 -13.65 -13.42
CA ARG A 60 -3.85 -13.59 -14.89
C ARG A 60 -2.51 -13.31 -15.58
N ASP A 61 -1.74 -12.38 -15.05
CA ASP A 61 -0.43 -12.01 -15.60
C ASP A 61 0.58 -13.16 -15.50
N LEU A 62 0.61 -13.86 -14.36
CA LEU A 62 1.42 -15.06 -14.18
C LEU A 62 1.09 -16.13 -15.24
N GLN A 63 -0.21 -16.40 -15.45
CA GLN A 63 -0.63 -17.36 -16.47
C GLN A 63 -0.24 -16.90 -17.88
N GLN A 64 -0.36 -15.61 -18.19
CA GLN A 64 0.06 -15.07 -19.47
C GLN A 64 1.56 -15.30 -19.72
N VAL A 65 2.41 -15.12 -18.71
CA VAL A 65 3.85 -15.38 -18.82
C VAL A 65 4.12 -16.86 -19.11
N VAL A 66 3.48 -17.77 -18.37
CA VAL A 66 3.60 -19.22 -18.58
C VAL A 66 3.19 -19.57 -20.01
N GLU A 67 2.05 -19.07 -20.47
CA GLU A 67 1.47 -19.44 -21.76
C GLU A 67 2.22 -18.88 -22.96
N ARG A 68 2.67 -17.62 -22.86
CA ARG A 68 3.24 -16.89 -24.00
C ARG A 68 4.75 -17.01 -24.10
N TYR A 69 5.44 -17.22 -22.98
CA TYR A 69 6.91 -17.26 -22.96
C TYR A 69 7.44 -18.61 -22.52
N GLN A 70 6.91 -19.23 -21.46
CA GLN A 70 7.47 -20.46 -20.94
C GLN A 70 7.07 -21.71 -21.75
N LYS A 71 5.80 -21.86 -22.14
CA LYS A 71 5.32 -23.00 -22.95
C LYS A 71 5.96 -23.04 -24.35
N PRO A 72 6.10 -21.92 -25.09
CA PRO A 72 6.66 -21.95 -26.44
C PRO A 72 8.19 -22.05 -26.49
N LEU A 73 8.86 -22.10 -25.33
CA LEU A 73 10.32 -22.04 -25.26
C LEU A 73 11.00 -23.20 -26.00
N ASP A 74 10.35 -24.36 -26.07
CA ASP A 74 10.87 -25.54 -26.76
C ASP A 74 10.79 -25.43 -28.31
N ASN A 75 10.23 -24.34 -28.85
CA ASN A 75 10.16 -24.09 -30.28
C ASN A 75 11.56 -23.82 -30.86
N THR A 76 11.86 -24.43 -32.01
CA THR A 76 13.11 -24.24 -32.77
C THR A 76 13.37 -22.80 -33.20
N SER A 77 12.33 -21.96 -33.30
CA SER A 77 12.47 -20.52 -33.61
C SER A 77 13.07 -19.68 -32.48
N VAL A 78 13.05 -20.18 -31.23
CA VAL A 78 13.62 -19.48 -30.08
C VAL A 78 15.16 -19.52 -30.15
N PRO A 79 15.88 -18.45 -29.81
CA PRO A 79 17.34 -18.49 -29.78
C PRO A 79 17.88 -19.59 -28.85
N HIS A 80 18.90 -20.32 -29.28
CA HIS A 80 19.48 -21.45 -28.52
C HIS A 80 19.84 -21.08 -27.08
N VAL A 81 20.48 -19.92 -26.91
CA VAL A 81 20.88 -19.39 -25.60
C VAL A 81 19.69 -19.24 -24.65
N VAL A 82 18.51 -18.87 -25.14
CA VAL A 82 17.32 -18.72 -24.30
C VAL A 82 16.79 -20.08 -23.87
N ARG A 83 16.80 -21.08 -24.76
CA ARG A 83 16.37 -22.45 -24.44
C ARG A 83 17.26 -23.11 -23.39
N GLU A 84 18.58 -22.99 -23.53
CA GLU A 84 19.53 -23.58 -22.56
C GLU A 84 19.46 -22.91 -21.19
N ASN A 85 19.08 -21.64 -21.13
CA ASN A 85 18.96 -20.89 -19.88
C ASN A 85 17.52 -20.86 -19.33
N ARG A 86 16.64 -21.78 -19.78
CA ARG A 86 15.23 -21.85 -19.32
C ARG A 86 15.10 -21.83 -17.81
N ASP A 87 15.86 -22.68 -17.12
CA ASP A 87 15.75 -22.84 -15.67
C ASP A 87 16.25 -21.61 -14.91
N VAL A 88 17.19 -20.87 -15.48
CA VAL A 88 17.68 -19.60 -14.93
C VAL A 88 16.66 -18.49 -15.13
N ILE A 89 16.02 -18.44 -16.32
CA ILE A 89 15.05 -17.40 -16.67
C ILE A 89 13.74 -17.57 -15.89
N PHE A 90 13.23 -18.80 -15.80
CA PHE A 90 11.92 -19.08 -15.21
C PHE A 90 11.98 -19.68 -13.81
N SER A 91 13.05 -20.37 -13.41
CA SER A 91 13.17 -20.98 -12.08
C SER A 91 11.87 -21.71 -11.64
N ASN A 92 11.35 -21.42 -10.44
CA ASN A 92 10.10 -21.96 -9.91
C ASN A 92 8.83 -21.19 -10.34
N PHE A 93 8.90 -20.30 -11.33
CA PHE A 93 7.80 -19.43 -11.75
C PHE A 93 6.49 -20.19 -12.03
N LYS A 94 6.57 -21.35 -12.69
CA LYS A 94 5.38 -22.17 -12.94
C LYS A 94 4.71 -22.66 -11.66
N GLN A 95 5.48 -22.99 -10.62
CA GLN A 95 4.93 -23.44 -9.33
C GLN A 95 4.19 -22.29 -8.63
N ILE A 96 4.73 -21.07 -8.71
CA ILE A 96 4.09 -19.86 -8.21
C ILE A 96 2.78 -19.62 -8.98
N ALA A 97 2.83 -19.63 -10.32
CA ALA A 97 1.64 -19.44 -11.16
C ALA A 97 0.55 -20.48 -10.90
N ASP A 98 0.91 -21.75 -10.70
CA ASP A 98 -0.04 -22.82 -10.40
C ASP A 98 -0.63 -22.67 -8.98
N PHE A 99 0.16 -22.23 -7.99
CA PHE A 99 -0.32 -21.97 -6.64
C PHE A 99 -1.35 -20.83 -6.59
N HIS A 100 -1.09 -19.74 -7.29
CA HIS A 100 -1.96 -18.56 -7.33
C HIS A 100 -3.24 -18.73 -8.17
N ASN A 101 -3.33 -19.81 -8.97
CA ASN A 101 -4.48 -20.08 -9.85
C ASN A 101 -5.40 -21.20 -9.31
N THR A 102 -5.27 -21.54 -8.02
CA THR A 102 -6.12 -22.52 -7.31
C THR A 102 -7.27 -21.81 -6.60
#